data_AF-A0AAU5XAJ1-F1
#
_entry.id   AF-A0AAU5XAJ1-F1
#
_cell.length_a   1.000
_cell.length_b   1.000
_cell.length_c   1.000
_cell.angle_alpha   90.00
_cell.angle_beta   90.00
_cell.angle_gamma   90.00
#
_symmetry.space_group_name_H-M   'P 1'
#
loop_
_entity.id
_entity.type
_entity.pdbx_description
1 polymer ?
#
loop_
_entity_poly.entity_id
_entity_poly.type
_entity_poly.pdbx_seq_one_letter_code
_entity_poly.pdbx_strand_id
1 'polypeptide(L)'
;MPLPASVAIAGAVAAAIAVPAALAATASASPATGTASAFGVSATGLVNIPQTPAVTSSAGAHHKSLAQLPPNPLVKLKVLHTSAAGAASRASVVDLRVVKAALSAHLITAKCVGGKGSSHLVKASVAGHRLAADAAPNSTVTVPVQGVGSVSVVLNKQVHNGDGSLTVTAVEVKLALATGKAQTIDISSATCSAGQTTPPQQPTPTPTQSTPPGQAPVPTPVPSDLPVTG
;
A
#
# COMPACT_ATOMS: atom_id res chain seq x y z
N MET A 1 -25.46 15.30 58.32
CA MET A 1 -26.21 16.57 58.47
C MET A 1 -25.19 17.64 58.83
N PRO A 2 -25.11 18.83 58.18
CA PRO A 2 -26.09 19.52 57.33
C PRO A 2 -25.57 19.99 55.94
N LEU A 3 -26.50 20.22 55.00
CA LEU A 3 -26.38 21.21 53.91
C LEU A 3 -26.84 22.58 54.44
N PRO A 4 -26.28 23.70 53.94
CA PRO A 4 -27.04 24.57 53.01
C PRO A 4 -26.11 25.33 52.03
N ALA A 5 -26.51 26.12 51.04
CA ALA A 5 -27.73 26.34 50.28
C ALA A 5 -27.31 27.10 49.01
N SER A 6 -28.14 26.99 47.99
CA SER A 6 -28.07 27.59 46.67
C SER A 6 -28.08 29.13 46.68
N VAL A 7 -27.41 29.74 45.69
CA VAL A 7 -27.91 30.97 45.03
C VAL A 7 -27.63 30.87 43.53
N ALA A 8 -28.72 30.89 42.75
CA ALA A 8 -28.73 31.14 41.32
C ALA A 8 -28.97 32.63 41.08
N ILE A 9 -28.22 33.26 40.17
CA ILE A 9 -28.64 34.50 39.52
C ILE A 9 -28.42 34.35 38.02
N ALA A 10 -29.53 34.53 37.30
CA ALA A 10 -29.66 34.52 35.87
C ALA A 10 -28.97 35.75 35.22
N GLY A 11 -28.52 35.58 33.98
CA GLY A 11 -28.03 36.67 33.14
C GLY A 11 -27.74 36.20 31.73
N ALA A 12 -28.79 35.99 30.93
CA ALA A 12 -28.68 35.90 29.47
C ALA A 12 -28.29 37.28 28.91
N VAL A 13 -27.40 37.36 27.92
CA VAL A 13 -27.56 38.09 26.64
C VAL A 13 -26.40 37.70 25.71
N ALA A 14 -26.77 37.45 24.44
CA ALA A 14 -25.96 37.04 23.30
C ALA A 14 -24.63 37.78 23.06
N ALA A 15 -23.61 37.04 22.65
CA ALA A 15 -22.48 37.57 21.89
C ALA A 15 -21.90 36.50 20.94
N ALA A 16 -22.10 36.78 19.63
CA ALA A 16 -21.42 36.26 18.44
C ALA A 16 -20.57 34.97 18.55
N ILE A 17 -21.07 33.89 17.93
CA ILE A 17 -20.24 32.74 17.56
C ILE A 17 -19.38 33.17 16.36
N ALA A 18 -18.20 33.73 16.64
CA ALA A 18 -17.14 33.84 15.64
C ALA A 18 -16.50 32.44 15.50
N VAL A 19 -16.96 31.66 14.53
CA VAL A 19 -16.29 30.43 14.10
C VAL A 19 -14.95 30.85 13.51
N PRO A 20 -13.79 30.49 14.09
CA PRO A 20 -12.55 30.58 13.34
C PRO A 20 -12.64 29.49 12.25
N ALA A 21 -12.74 29.91 11.01
CA ALA A 21 -12.53 29.04 9.85
C ALA A 21 -11.10 28.47 9.97
N ALA A 22 -11.00 27.29 10.58
CA ALA A 22 -9.78 26.51 10.56
C ALA A 22 -9.47 26.18 9.10
N LEU A 23 -8.43 26.81 8.56
CA LEU A 23 -7.88 26.45 7.27
C LEU A 23 -7.57 24.94 7.32
N ALA A 24 -8.29 24.17 6.50
CA ALA A 24 -7.96 22.78 6.24
C ALA A 24 -6.53 22.76 5.69
N ALA A 25 -5.58 22.29 6.51
CA ALA A 25 -4.23 22.01 6.08
C ALA A 25 -4.31 20.93 4.99
N THR A 26 -4.18 21.33 3.73
CA THR A 26 -3.95 20.39 2.64
C THR A 26 -2.59 19.76 2.89
N ALA A 27 -2.59 18.53 3.42
CA ALA A 27 -1.38 17.74 3.57
C ALA A 27 -0.77 17.52 2.18
N SER A 28 0.26 18.29 1.84
CA SER A 28 1.06 18.12 0.65
C SER A 28 1.85 16.82 0.81
N ALA A 29 1.38 15.72 0.22
CA ALA A 29 2.18 14.51 0.09
C ALA A 29 3.41 14.85 -0.76
N SER A 30 4.59 14.87 -0.16
CA SER A 30 5.84 14.98 -0.92
C SER A 30 5.88 13.87 -1.97
N PRO A 31 6.21 14.17 -3.23
CA PRO A 31 6.28 13.15 -4.26
C PRO A 31 7.40 12.17 -3.86
N ALA A 32 7.02 10.92 -3.60
CA ALA A 32 8.01 9.85 -3.44
C ALA A 32 8.86 9.82 -4.72
N THR A 33 10.15 10.11 -4.59
CA THR A 33 11.09 10.03 -5.69
C THR A 33 11.44 8.55 -5.91
N GLY A 34 11.26 8.06 -7.13
CA GLY A 34 11.60 6.68 -7.47
C GLY A 34 10.82 6.22 -8.70
N THR A 35 11.34 5.19 -9.36
CA THR A 35 10.63 4.51 -10.44
C THR A 35 9.91 3.28 -9.89
N ALA A 36 8.69 3.07 -10.35
CA ALA A 36 7.89 1.89 -10.06
C ALA A 36 7.11 1.45 -11.30
N SER A 37 6.87 0.16 -11.41
CA SER A 37 6.05 -0.42 -12.47
C SER A 37 5.23 -1.59 -11.93
N ALA A 38 4.13 -1.90 -12.61
CA ALA A 38 3.27 -3.01 -12.24
C ALA A 38 2.56 -3.59 -13.46
N PHE A 39 2.37 -4.91 -13.47
CA PHE A 39 1.54 -5.58 -14.45
C PHE A 39 0.65 -6.66 -13.85
N GLY A 40 -0.53 -6.86 -14.45
CA GLY A 40 -1.54 -7.80 -13.93
C GLY A 40 -1.25 -9.26 -14.27
N VAL A 41 -0.98 -9.55 -15.54
CA VAL A 41 -0.60 -10.89 -16.01
C VAL A 41 0.40 -10.79 -17.16
N SER A 42 1.32 -11.74 -17.22
CA SER A 42 2.12 -12.04 -18.41
C SER A 42 2.34 -13.54 -18.53
N ALA A 43 2.58 -14.03 -19.73
CA ALA A 43 2.88 -15.43 -19.95
C ALA A 43 3.86 -15.58 -21.11
N THR A 44 4.82 -16.48 -21.00
CA THR A 44 5.83 -16.77 -22.03
C THR A 44 5.97 -18.27 -22.24
N GLY A 45 6.33 -18.68 -23.46
CA GLY A 45 6.39 -20.09 -23.86
C GLY A 45 5.52 -20.35 -25.09
N LEU A 46 4.63 -21.34 -25.01
CA LEU A 46 3.77 -21.74 -26.13
C LEU A 46 2.71 -20.69 -26.45
N VAL A 47 2.17 -20.04 -25.43
CA VAL A 47 1.24 -18.92 -25.58
C VAL A 47 1.87 -17.72 -24.91
N ASN A 48 2.04 -16.65 -25.69
CA ASN A 48 2.55 -15.40 -25.19
C ASN A 48 1.38 -14.49 -24.79
N ILE A 49 1.42 -13.98 -23.57
CA ILE A 49 0.53 -12.93 -23.08
C ILE A 49 1.41 -11.76 -22.70
N PRO A 50 1.32 -10.62 -23.39
CA PRO A 50 2.08 -9.43 -23.01
C PRO A 50 1.65 -8.95 -21.63
N GLN A 51 2.51 -8.17 -20.97
CA GLN A 51 2.19 -7.57 -19.66
C GLN A 51 0.90 -6.75 -19.73
N THR A 52 -0.17 -7.27 -19.12
CA THR A 52 -1.53 -6.73 -19.31
C THR A 52 -2.28 -6.69 -17.98
N PRO A 53 -2.94 -5.56 -17.64
CA PRO A 53 -2.51 -4.21 -18.00
C PRO A 53 -1.11 -3.95 -17.40
N ALA A 54 -0.33 -3.06 -18.01
CA ALA A 54 0.95 -2.60 -17.47
C ALA A 54 0.90 -1.09 -17.22
N VAL A 55 1.59 -0.64 -16.17
CA VAL A 55 1.80 0.76 -15.83
C VAL A 55 3.24 0.96 -15.35
N THR A 56 3.79 2.14 -15.63
CA THR A 56 5.09 2.58 -15.15
C THR A 56 4.96 4.04 -14.74
N SER A 57 5.61 4.42 -13.65
CA SER A 57 5.67 5.81 -13.17
C SER A 57 7.03 6.09 -12.56
N SER A 58 7.56 7.29 -12.82
CA SER A 58 8.71 7.87 -12.12
C SER A 58 8.33 9.07 -11.24
N ALA A 59 7.12 9.61 -11.42
CA ALA A 59 6.55 10.70 -10.63
C ALA A 59 5.02 10.69 -10.76
N GLY A 60 4.31 10.94 -9.66
CA GLY A 60 2.84 10.94 -9.65
C GLY A 60 2.21 9.55 -9.76
N ALA A 61 0.92 9.46 -9.48
CA ALA A 61 0.20 8.19 -9.43
C ALA A 61 -0.45 7.84 -10.78
N HIS A 62 -0.05 6.71 -11.35
CA HIS A 62 -0.68 6.11 -12.51
C HIS A 62 -1.39 4.82 -12.12
N HIS A 63 -2.57 4.59 -12.69
CA HIS A 63 -3.30 3.35 -12.50
C HIS A 63 -3.98 2.92 -13.80
N LYS A 64 -4.15 1.61 -13.97
CA LYS A 64 -4.85 1.02 -15.10
C LYS A 64 -5.66 -0.17 -14.61
N SER A 65 -6.88 -0.26 -15.10
CA SER A 65 -7.78 -1.38 -14.80
C SER A 65 -8.24 -2.02 -16.08
N LEU A 66 -8.44 -3.33 -16.04
CA LEU A 66 -9.05 -4.09 -17.12
C LEU A 66 -10.06 -5.04 -16.48
N ALA A 67 -11.32 -4.94 -16.89
CA ALA A 67 -12.42 -5.69 -16.27
C ALA A 67 -12.49 -7.15 -16.69
N GLN A 68 -11.85 -7.50 -17.83
CA GLN A 68 -11.75 -8.86 -18.33
C GLN A 68 -10.58 -9.00 -19.31
N LEU A 69 -9.84 -10.09 -19.22
CA LEU A 69 -8.84 -10.44 -20.23
C LEU A 69 -9.55 -11.02 -21.47
N PRO A 70 -9.09 -10.70 -22.70
CA PRO A 70 -9.58 -11.37 -23.90
C PRO A 70 -9.53 -12.90 -23.73
N PRO A 71 -10.53 -13.64 -24.26
CA PRO A 71 -10.61 -15.08 -24.11
C PRO A 71 -9.29 -15.77 -24.51
N ASN A 72 -8.73 -16.56 -23.58
CA ASN A 72 -7.47 -17.27 -23.79
C ASN A 72 -7.58 -18.70 -23.24
N PRO A 73 -7.01 -19.72 -23.91
CA PRO A 73 -7.05 -21.11 -23.45
C PRO A 73 -6.23 -21.39 -22.17
N LEU A 74 -5.32 -20.49 -21.77
CA LEU A 74 -4.47 -20.67 -20.60
C LEU A 74 -5.04 -20.05 -19.32
N VAL A 75 -5.46 -18.79 -19.39
CA VAL A 75 -5.80 -17.98 -18.22
C VAL A 75 -7.18 -17.35 -18.41
N LYS A 76 -8.02 -17.47 -17.40
CA LYS A 76 -9.28 -16.76 -17.26
C LYS A 76 -9.20 -15.91 -16.01
N LEU A 77 -9.57 -14.65 -16.12
CA LEU A 77 -9.65 -13.72 -15.00
C LEU A 77 -10.65 -12.62 -15.33
N LYS A 78 -11.17 -11.96 -14.30
CA LYS A 78 -12.08 -10.83 -14.48
C LYS A 78 -11.30 -9.55 -14.34
N VAL A 79 -11.16 -9.06 -13.12
CA VAL A 79 -10.60 -7.72 -12.90
C VAL A 79 -9.10 -7.83 -12.72
N LEU A 80 -8.36 -6.99 -13.44
CA LEU A 80 -6.99 -6.65 -13.11
C LEU A 80 -6.92 -5.17 -12.81
N HIS A 81 -6.14 -4.82 -11.80
CA HIS A 81 -5.84 -3.46 -11.45
C HIS A 81 -4.37 -3.34 -11.14
N THR A 82 -3.72 -2.35 -11.75
CA THR A 82 -2.31 -2.05 -11.53
C THR A 82 -2.15 -0.57 -11.24
N SER A 83 -1.22 -0.25 -10.34
CA SER A 83 -0.85 1.12 -10.02
C SER A 83 0.65 1.25 -9.77
N ALA A 84 1.19 2.41 -10.12
CA ALA A 84 2.57 2.80 -9.89
C ALA A 84 2.62 4.28 -9.51
N ALA A 85 3.36 4.60 -8.44
CA ALA A 85 3.54 5.96 -7.94
C ALA A 85 4.88 6.08 -7.23
N GLY A 86 5.82 6.84 -7.80
CA GLY A 86 7.14 7.03 -7.20
C GLY A 86 7.84 5.69 -6.92
N ALA A 87 8.23 5.45 -5.66
CA ALA A 87 8.82 4.18 -5.21
C ALA A 87 7.80 3.12 -4.75
N ALA A 88 6.54 3.21 -5.17
CA ALA A 88 5.48 2.27 -4.80
C ALA A 88 4.74 1.72 -6.03
N SER A 89 4.46 0.42 -6.02
CA SER A 89 3.66 -0.25 -7.04
C SER A 89 2.76 -1.32 -6.44
N ARG A 90 1.67 -1.59 -7.16
CA ARG A 90 0.72 -2.64 -6.81
C ARG A 90 0.15 -3.26 -8.07
N ALA A 91 -0.03 -4.57 -8.03
CA ALA A 91 -0.84 -5.30 -8.98
C ALA A 91 -1.83 -6.18 -8.23
N SER A 92 -3.05 -6.29 -8.76
CA SER A 92 -4.07 -7.16 -8.22
C SER A 92 -4.90 -7.78 -9.32
N VAL A 93 -5.30 -9.04 -9.11
CA VAL A 93 -6.12 -9.83 -10.03
C VAL A 93 -7.23 -10.50 -9.25
N VAL A 94 -8.45 -10.44 -9.81
CA VAL A 94 -9.67 -11.02 -9.23
C VAL A 94 -10.18 -12.16 -10.11
N ASP A 95 -10.65 -13.22 -9.46
CA ASP A 95 -11.21 -14.42 -10.09
C ASP A 95 -10.26 -15.09 -11.09
N LEU A 96 -9.01 -15.35 -10.69
CA LEU A 96 -8.04 -16.05 -11.51
C LEU A 96 -8.36 -17.54 -11.63
N ARG A 97 -8.26 -18.07 -12.85
CA ARG A 97 -8.13 -19.50 -13.14
C ARG A 97 -7.08 -19.73 -14.22
N VAL A 98 -6.08 -20.56 -13.93
CA VAL A 98 -5.12 -21.07 -14.91
C VAL A 98 -5.48 -22.52 -15.22
N VAL A 99 -6.09 -22.73 -16.38
CA VAL A 99 -6.76 -23.98 -16.73
C VAL A 99 -5.79 -25.16 -16.69
N LYS A 100 -4.64 -25.02 -17.35
CA LYS A 100 -3.62 -26.09 -17.42
C LYS A 100 -2.86 -26.31 -16.12
N ALA A 101 -2.86 -25.35 -15.18
CA ALA A 101 -2.18 -25.52 -13.90
C ALA A 101 -3.12 -26.03 -12.80
N ALA A 102 -4.42 -26.16 -13.10
CA ALA A 102 -5.47 -26.33 -12.09
C ALA A 102 -5.35 -25.31 -10.93
N LEU A 103 -4.83 -24.11 -11.22
CA LEU A 103 -4.69 -23.02 -10.25
C LEU A 103 -5.93 -22.16 -10.29
N SER A 104 -6.49 -21.84 -9.13
CA SER A 104 -7.57 -20.88 -8.97
C SER A 104 -7.31 -19.97 -7.78
N ALA A 105 -7.73 -18.71 -7.87
CA ALA A 105 -7.68 -17.77 -6.75
C ALA A 105 -8.76 -16.71 -6.90
N HIS A 106 -9.32 -16.24 -5.78
CA HIS A 106 -10.33 -15.19 -5.82
C HIS A 106 -9.71 -13.80 -5.88
N LEU A 107 -8.65 -13.56 -5.13
CA LEU A 107 -7.87 -12.34 -5.17
C LEU A 107 -6.40 -12.68 -5.02
N ILE A 108 -5.58 -12.09 -5.87
CA ILE A 108 -4.12 -12.10 -5.76
C ILE A 108 -3.69 -10.65 -5.76
N THR A 109 -2.78 -10.28 -4.86
CA THR A 109 -2.21 -8.93 -4.81
C THR A 109 -0.72 -9.01 -4.60
N ALA A 110 0.04 -8.25 -5.38
CA ALA A 110 1.45 -7.94 -5.11
C ALA A 110 1.57 -6.46 -4.77
N LYS A 111 2.45 -6.16 -3.81
CA LYS A 111 2.81 -4.79 -3.42
C LYS A 111 4.32 -4.70 -3.31
N CYS A 112 4.86 -3.61 -3.83
CA CYS A 112 6.25 -3.24 -3.63
C CYS A 112 6.28 -1.77 -3.19
N VAL A 113 6.92 -1.47 -2.06
CA VAL A 113 7.07 -0.10 -1.56
C VAL A 113 8.48 0.08 -1.04
N GLY A 114 9.24 1.00 -1.64
CA GLY A 114 10.57 1.39 -1.16
C GLY A 114 11.52 0.20 -0.99
N GLY A 115 11.58 -0.70 -1.97
CA GLY A 115 12.39 -1.92 -1.91
C GLY A 115 11.87 -3.02 -0.99
N LYS A 116 10.63 -2.92 -0.46
CA LYS A 116 10.00 -3.98 0.34
C LYS A 116 8.83 -4.60 -0.40
N GLY A 117 8.88 -5.92 -0.57
CA GLY A 117 7.89 -6.69 -1.31
C GLY A 117 6.99 -7.55 -0.45
N SER A 118 5.71 -7.64 -0.84
CA SER A 118 4.75 -8.58 -0.23
C SER A 118 3.72 -9.04 -1.25
N SER A 119 3.18 -10.23 -1.02
CA SER A 119 2.05 -10.77 -1.77
C SER A 119 0.98 -11.30 -0.83
N HIS A 120 -0.28 -11.14 -1.23
CA HIS A 120 -1.42 -11.66 -0.49
C HIS A 120 -2.35 -12.42 -1.44
N LEU A 121 -2.77 -13.61 -1.03
CA LEU A 121 -3.63 -14.51 -1.78
C LEU A 121 -4.91 -14.81 -1.01
N VAL A 122 -6.05 -14.82 -1.70
CA VAL A 122 -7.36 -15.15 -1.13
C VAL A 122 -7.97 -16.31 -1.88
N LYS A 123 -8.34 -17.36 -1.14
CA LYS A 123 -8.94 -18.59 -1.68
C LYS A 123 -8.13 -19.16 -2.85
N ALA A 124 -6.80 -19.13 -2.73
CA ALA A 124 -5.90 -19.65 -3.74
C ALA A 124 -5.68 -21.17 -3.55
N SER A 125 -5.75 -21.92 -4.64
CA SER A 125 -5.50 -23.37 -4.64
C SER A 125 -4.95 -23.85 -5.97
N VAL A 126 -4.11 -24.89 -5.92
CA VAL A 126 -3.55 -25.57 -7.09
C VAL A 126 -3.88 -27.06 -7.02
N ALA A 127 -4.58 -27.59 -8.02
CA ALA A 127 -5.06 -28.97 -8.07
C ALA A 127 -5.77 -29.42 -6.78
N GLY A 128 -6.52 -28.52 -6.14
CA GLY A 128 -7.23 -28.77 -4.87
C GLY A 128 -6.42 -28.48 -3.60
N HIS A 129 -5.10 -28.32 -3.68
CA HIS A 129 -4.27 -27.94 -2.53
C HIS A 129 -4.34 -26.44 -2.28
N ARG A 130 -4.72 -26.02 -1.06
CA ARG A 130 -4.74 -24.60 -0.69
C ARG A 130 -3.33 -24.05 -0.60
N LEU A 131 -3.15 -22.83 -1.13
CA LEU A 131 -1.92 -22.07 -1.03
C LEU A 131 -1.99 -21.14 0.19
N ALA A 132 -0.84 -20.88 0.81
CA ALA A 132 -0.77 -19.94 1.92
C ALA A 132 -1.16 -18.52 1.46
N ALA A 133 -1.97 -17.82 2.27
CA ALA A 133 -2.42 -16.47 1.96
C ALA A 133 -1.24 -15.46 1.92
N ASP A 134 -0.35 -15.56 2.91
CA ASP A 134 0.83 -14.71 3.06
C ASP A 134 2.08 -15.59 3.07
N ALA A 135 2.47 -16.06 1.89
CA ALA A 135 3.66 -16.90 1.75
C ALA A 135 4.95 -16.10 1.98
N ALA A 136 5.95 -16.74 2.59
CA ALA A 136 7.28 -16.18 2.70
C ALA A 136 7.88 -15.93 1.29
N PRO A 137 8.83 -14.98 1.14
CA PRO A 137 9.46 -14.72 -0.14
C PRO A 137 10.03 -15.98 -0.81
N ASN A 138 9.78 -16.14 -2.10
CA ASN A 138 10.25 -17.26 -2.93
C ASN A 138 9.78 -18.66 -2.47
N SER A 139 8.60 -18.75 -1.85
CA SER A 139 8.02 -20.02 -1.42
C SER A 139 7.59 -20.86 -2.63
N THR A 140 8.16 -22.06 -2.80
CA THR A 140 7.85 -22.92 -3.95
C THR A 140 6.93 -24.08 -3.54
N VAL A 141 5.90 -24.32 -4.34
CA VAL A 141 4.96 -25.43 -4.20
C VAL A 141 4.93 -26.19 -5.51
N THR A 142 5.31 -27.47 -5.47
CA THR A 142 5.28 -28.34 -6.65
C THR A 142 4.16 -29.36 -6.49
N VAL A 143 3.26 -29.42 -7.46
CA VAL A 143 2.10 -30.31 -7.43
C VAL A 143 1.98 -31.06 -8.75
N PRO A 144 1.80 -32.40 -8.71
CA PRO A 144 1.47 -33.16 -9.90
C PRO A 144 0.04 -32.85 -10.36
N VAL A 145 -0.12 -32.53 -11.64
CA VAL A 145 -1.42 -32.25 -12.26
C VAL A 145 -1.65 -33.24 -13.39
N GLN A 146 -2.79 -33.93 -13.33
CA GLN A 146 -3.17 -34.92 -14.34
C GLN A 146 -3.23 -34.27 -15.73
N GLY A 147 -2.59 -34.92 -16.71
CA GLY A 147 -2.56 -34.47 -18.11
C GLY A 147 -1.52 -33.40 -18.46
N VAL A 148 -0.74 -32.93 -17.47
CA VAL A 148 0.22 -31.82 -17.67
C VAL A 148 1.58 -32.11 -17.06
N GLY A 149 1.65 -33.01 -16.06
CA GLY A 149 2.88 -33.35 -15.36
C GLY A 149 3.03 -32.54 -14.07
N SER A 150 4.27 -32.17 -13.71
CA SER A 150 4.54 -31.39 -12.50
C SER A 150 4.36 -29.89 -12.78
N VAL A 151 3.54 -29.24 -11.96
CA VAL A 151 3.38 -27.79 -11.94
C VAL A 151 4.16 -27.23 -10.77
N SER A 152 5.06 -26.28 -11.04
CA SER A 152 5.78 -25.55 -10.00
C SER A 152 5.18 -24.16 -9.87
N VAL A 153 4.74 -23.82 -8.67
CA VAL A 153 4.17 -22.52 -8.32
C VAL A 153 5.09 -21.84 -7.32
N VAL A 154 5.66 -20.71 -7.69
CA VAL A 154 6.45 -19.88 -6.79
C VAL A 154 5.58 -18.73 -6.31
N LEU A 155 5.32 -18.71 -5.01
CA LEU A 155 4.57 -17.67 -4.32
C LEU A 155 5.53 -16.59 -3.84
N ASN A 156 5.07 -15.34 -3.90
CA ASN A 156 5.84 -14.18 -3.46
C ASN A 156 7.27 -14.19 -4.03
N LYS A 157 7.41 -14.42 -5.34
CA LYS A 157 8.72 -14.42 -5.99
C LYS A 157 9.30 -13.01 -5.92
N GLN A 158 10.46 -12.87 -5.29
CA GLN A 158 11.13 -11.60 -5.12
C GLN A 158 12.50 -11.64 -5.77
N VAL A 159 12.73 -10.73 -6.71
CA VAL A 159 13.98 -10.60 -7.47
C VAL A 159 14.55 -9.22 -7.25
N HIS A 160 15.76 -9.15 -6.71
CA HIS A 160 16.54 -7.91 -6.68
C HIS A 160 17.22 -7.75 -8.03
N ASN A 161 16.93 -6.64 -8.70
CA ASN A 161 17.47 -6.33 -10.01
C ASN A 161 18.81 -5.58 -9.86
N GLY A 162 19.65 -5.63 -10.89
CA GLY A 162 20.98 -4.99 -10.87
C GLY A 162 20.96 -3.46 -10.74
N ASP A 163 19.82 -2.84 -10.98
CA ASP A 163 19.59 -1.39 -10.82
C ASP A 163 19.16 -1.00 -9.38
N GLY A 164 19.13 -1.95 -8.45
CA GLY A 164 18.70 -1.73 -7.06
C GLY A 164 17.18 -1.72 -6.86
N SER A 165 16.39 -2.01 -7.90
CA SER A 165 14.95 -2.21 -7.77
C SER A 165 14.60 -3.63 -7.30
N LEU A 166 13.45 -3.77 -6.65
CA LEU A 166 12.87 -5.05 -6.26
C LEU A 166 11.65 -5.33 -7.14
N THR A 167 11.61 -6.49 -7.78
CA THR A 167 10.43 -7.02 -8.47
C THR A 167 9.77 -8.10 -7.63
N VAL A 168 8.47 -7.97 -7.41
CA VAL A 168 7.66 -8.89 -6.61
C VAL A 168 6.54 -9.44 -7.48
N THR A 169 6.57 -10.73 -7.76
CA THR A 169 5.48 -11.45 -8.43
C THR A 169 4.72 -12.27 -7.39
N ALA A 170 3.43 -12.02 -7.24
CA ALA A 170 2.64 -12.74 -6.23
C ALA A 170 2.58 -14.24 -6.52
N VAL A 171 2.39 -14.62 -7.78
CA VAL A 171 2.37 -16.02 -8.22
C VAL A 171 3.08 -16.14 -9.57
N GLU A 172 4.16 -16.91 -9.61
CA GLU A 172 4.76 -17.43 -10.85
C GLU A 172 4.37 -18.90 -10.99
N VAL A 173 3.84 -19.28 -12.15
CA VAL A 173 3.51 -20.67 -12.48
C VAL A 173 4.42 -21.14 -13.60
N LYS A 174 5.11 -22.25 -13.38
CA LYS A 174 5.91 -22.96 -14.37
C LYS A 174 5.28 -24.30 -14.67
N LEU A 175 4.93 -24.49 -15.93
CA LEU A 175 4.39 -25.73 -16.47
C LEU A 175 5.45 -26.38 -17.35
N ALA A 176 5.93 -27.55 -16.96
CA ALA A 176 6.74 -28.40 -17.82
C ALA A 176 5.79 -29.27 -18.65
N LEU A 177 5.69 -29.01 -19.95
CA LEU A 177 4.84 -29.82 -20.83
C LEU A 177 5.60 -31.06 -21.30
N ALA A 178 4.87 -32.16 -21.47
CA ALA A 178 5.41 -33.45 -21.92
C ALA A 178 6.17 -33.38 -23.27
N THR A 179 5.99 -32.32 -24.04
CA THR A 179 6.69 -32.07 -25.32
C THR A 179 8.05 -31.38 -25.16
N GLY A 180 8.59 -31.30 -23.93
CA GLY A 180 9.88 -30.65 -23.63
C GLY A 180 9.83 -29.11 -23.64
N LYS A 181 8.66 -28.52 -23.88
CA LYS A 181 8.47 -27.06 -23.85
C LYS A 181 7.99 -26.62 -22.46
N ALA A 182 8.44 -25.44 -22.03
CA ALA A 182 7.98 -24.83 -20.78
C ALA A 182 7.02 -23.66 -21.06
N GLN A 183 6.05 -23.49 -20.18
CA GLN A 183 5.20 -22.30 -20.13
C GLN A 183 5.35 -21.64 -18.77
N THR A 184 5.69 -20.35 -18.76
CA THR A 184 5.76 -19.53 -17.54
C THR A 184 4.62 -18.53 -17.56
N ILE A 185 3.99 -18.31 -16.41
CA ILE A 185 2.89 -17.36 -16.24
C ILE A 185 3.16 -16.58 -14.96
N ASP A 186 3.28 -15.27 -15.07
CA ASP A 186 3.41 -14.35 -13.93
C ASP A 186 2.09 -13.66 -13.68
N ILE A 187 1.60 -13.73 -12.46
CA ILE A 187 0.36 -13.08 -12.03
C ILE A 187 0.66 -12.07 -10.93
N SER A 188 0.16 -10.85 -11.14
CA SER A 188 0.30 -9.68 -10.27
C SER A 188 1.76 -9.42 -9.93
N SER A 189 2.45 -8.68 -10.79
CA SER A 189 3.82 -8.25 -10.56
C SER A 189 3.90 -6.76 -10.26
N ALA A 190 4.70 -6.40 -9.28
CA ALA A 190 4.94 -5.04 -8.84
C ALA A 190 6.45 -4.84 -8.62
N THR A 191 7.02 -3.86 -9.30
CA THR A 191 8.43 -3.47 -9.18
C THR A 191 8.53 -2.09 -8.55
N CYS A 192 9.42 -1.93 -7.58
CA CYS A 192 9.70 -0.65 -6.96
C CYS A 192 11.20 -0.47 -6.77
N SER A 193 11.68 0.74 -7.00
CA SER A 193 13.02 1.15 -6.57
C SER A 193 13.13 1.13 -5.05
N ALA A 194 14.36 0.98 -4.54
CA ALA A 194 14.70 1.27 -3.16
C ALA A 194 14.53 2.78 -2.90
N GLY A 195 13.28 3.24 -2.78
CA GLY A 195 12.99 4.62 -2.39
C GLY A 195 13.39 4.85 -0.94
N GLN A 196 13.85 6.07 -0.63
CA GLN A 196 13.85 6.55 0.75
C GLN A 196 12.40 6.54 1.24
N THR A 197 12.05 5.52 2.02
CA THR A 197 10.82 5.53 2.79
C THR A 197 11.05 6.55 3.90
N THR A 198 10.78 7.82 3.65
CA THR A 198 10.47 8.71 4.77
C THR A 198 9.22 8.10 5.39
N PRO A 199 9.26 7.64 6.66
CA PRO A 199 8.05 7.25 7.36
C PRO A 199 7.04 8.40 7.25
N PRO A 200 5.70 8.15 7.31
CA PRO A 200 4.79 9.24 7.59
C PRO A 200 5.33 9.95 8.83
N GLN A 201 5.77 11.20 8.65
CA GLN A 201 6.37 11.97 9.73
C GLN A 201 5.26 12.12 10.75
N GLN A 202 5.33 11.33 11.83
CA GLN A 202 4.61 11.61 13.06
C GLN A 202 4.82 13.11 13.31
N PRO A 203 3.76 13.91 13.54
CA PRO A 203 3.89 15.35 13.64
C PRO A 203 5.01 15.66 14.63
N THR A 204 6.09 16.23 14.10
CA THR A 204 7.21 16.69 14.91
C THR A 204 6.61 17.64 15.94
N PRO A 205 6.80 17.43 17.26
CA PRO A 205 6.40 18.45 18.23
C PRO A 205 7.09 19.75 17.83
N THR A 206 6.29 20.81 17.69
CA THR A 206 6.75 22.17 17.43
C THR A 206 7.92 22.49 18.36
N PRO A 207 9.04 23.08 17.86
CA PRO A 207 10.12 23.47 18.72
C PRO A 207 9.59 24.49 19.73
N THR A 208 9.63 24.14 21.02
CA THR A 208 9.44 25.09 22.11
C THR A 208 10.49 26.17 21.89
N GLN A 209 10.03 27.41 21.63
CA GLN A 209 10.92 28.56 21.60
C GLN A 209 11.66 28.61 22.93
N SER A 210 12.95 28.29 22.90
CA SER A 210 13.87 28.60 23.98
C SER A 210 13.95 30.11 24.07
N THR A 211 13.35 30.67 25.11
CA THR A 211 13.50 32.08 25.48
C THR A 211 15.00 32.38 25.65
N PRO A 212 15.54 33.46 25.04
CA PRO A 212 16.93 33.86 25.26
C PRO A 212 17.17 34.16 26.75
N PRO A 213 18.34 33.76 27.32
CA PRO A 213 18.62 34.01 28.72
C PRO A 213 19.00 35.47 28.92
N GLY A 214 18.31 36.12 29.85
CA GLY A 214 18.74 37.40 30.42
C GLY A 214 17.89 38.60 30.01
N GLN A 215 16.79 38.79 30.72
CA GLN A 215 16.35 40.12 31.15
C GLN A 215 15.58 39.96 32.47
N ALA A 216 16.06 40.65 33.51
CA ALA A 216 15.47 40.62 34.84
C ALA A 216 14.02 41.14 34.80
N PRO A 217 13.10 40.61 35.63
CA PRO A 217 11.74 41.12 35.71
C PRO A 217 11.74 42.60 36.12
N VAL A 218 11.04 43.43 35.34
CA VAL A 218 10.76 44.82 35.70
C VAL A 218 9.92 44.83 36.99
N PRO A 219 10.30 45.57 38.04
CA PRO A 219 9.49 45.67 39.24
C PRO A 219 8.17 46.36 38.94
N THR A 220 7.07 45.74 39.35
CA THR A 220 5.74 46.32 39.29
C THR A 220 5.60 47.42 40.36
N PRO A 221 5.19 48.65 39.99
CA PRO A 221 4.87 49.69 40.96
C PRO A 221 3.72 49.27 41.87
N VAL A 222 3.89 49.45 43.18
CA VAL A 222 2.84 49.23 44.19
C VAL A 222 1.92 50.46 44.21
N PRO A 223 0.60 50.32 44.04
CA PRO A 223 -0.34 51.43 44.23
C PRO A 223 -0.39 51.83 45.71
N SER A 224 -0.08 53.09 46.01
CA SER A 224 -0.30 53.70 47.32
C SER A 224 -1.67 54.36 47.35
N ASP A 225 -2.63 53.75 48.03
CA ASP A 225 -3.81 54.45 48.54
C ASP A 225 -4.21 53.85 49.89
N LEU A 226 -3.71 54.47 50.96
CA LEU A 226 -4.20 54.29 52.31
C LEU A 226 -5.35 55.28 52.53
N PRO A 227 -6.57 54.84 52.88
CA PRO A 227 -7.64 55.76 53.23
C PRO A 227 -7.36 56.38 54.61
N VAL A 228 -7.23 57.71 54.65
CA VAL A 228 -7.24 58.48 55.90
C VAL A 228 -8.69 58.68 56.35
N THR A 229 -9.01 58.15 57.54
CA THR A 229 -10.28 58.36 58.23
C THR A 229 -10.35 59.78 58.79
N GLY A 230 -11.41 60.51 58.46
CA GLY A 230 -11.82 61.77 59.08
C GLY A 230 -13.31 61.79 59.27
#